data_AF-A0A258BKQ6-F1
#
_entry.id   AF-A0A258BKQ6-F1
#
_cell.length_a   1.000
_cell.length_b   1.000
_cell.length_c   1.000
_cell.angle_alpha   90.00
_cell.angle_beta   90.00
_cell.angle_gamma   90.00
#
_symmetry.space_group_name_H-M   'P 1'
#
loop_
_entity.id
_entity.type
_entity.pdbx_description
1 polymer ?
#
loop_
_entity_poly.entity_id
_entity_poly.type
_entity_poly.pdbx_seq_one_letter_code
_entity_poly.pdbx_strand_id
1 'polypeptide(L)'
;MDERLKTLQAQIIADQLAFNQATVGKRTRVLIEKPGRKPGQLVGKSPWLQSVHVYADGARIGDMIDVDIVSAGPNSLAGELTTRKEAA
;
A
#
# COMPACT_ATOMS: atom_id res chain seq x y z
N MET A 1 12.44 -28.37 -14.84
CA MET A 1 11.72 -27.91 -13.63
C MET A 1 11.98 -26.43 -13.39
N ASP A 2 13.23 -25.98 -13.46
CA ASP A 2 13.67 -24.59 -13.27
C ASP A 2 12.97 -23.58 -14.21
N GLU A 3 12.92 -23.85 -15.52
CA GLU A 3 12.29 -22.93 -16.48
C GLU A 3 10.79 -22.70 -16.25
N ARG A 4 10.04 -23.77 -15.93
CA ARG A 4 8.61 -23.63 -15.60
C ARG A 4 8.41 -22.81 -14.32
N LEU A 5 9.26 -23.01 -13.32
CA LEU A 5 9.21 -22.24 -12.07
C LEU A 5 9.52 -20.77 -12.31
N LYS A 6 10.58 -20.45 -13.08
CA LYS A 6 10.93 -19.07 -13.44
C LYS A 6 9.80 -18.38 -14.21
N THR A 7 9.20 -19.05 -15.20
CA THR A 7 8.06 -18.49 -15.95
C THR A 7 6.88 -18.19 -15.04
N LEU A 8 6.55 -19.12 -14.13
CA LEU A 8 5.46 -18.91 -13.17
C LEU A 8 5.76 -17.73 -12.23
N GLN A 9 6.98 -17.66 -11.68
CA GLN A 9 7.38 -16.56 -10.81
C GLN A 9 7.34 -15.21 -11.54
N ALA A 10 7.78 -15.16 -12.79
CA ALA A 10 7.71 -13.96 -13.60
C ALA A 10 6.26 -13.49 -13.81
N GLN A 11 5.33 -14.42 -14.08
CA GLN A 11 3.92 -14.10 -14.23
C GLN A 11 3.31 -13.59 -12.92
N ILE A 12 3.60 -14.23 -11.79
CA ILE A 12 3.11 -13.79 -10.47
C ILE A 12 3.59 -12.37 -10.15
N ILE A 13 4.86 -12.06 -10.45
CA ILE A 13 5.41 -10.72 -10.24
C ILE A 13 4.73 -9.69 -11.14
N ALA A 14 4.47 -10.04 -12.41
CA ALA A 14 3.77 -9.18 -13.35
C ALA A 14 2.33 -8.89 -12.88
N ASP A 15 1.59 -9.93 -12.47
CA ASP A 15 0.22 -9.80 -11.98
C ASP A 15 0.16 -8.99 -10.68
N GLN A 16 1.10 -9.22 -9.76
CA GLN A 16 1.21 -8.45 -8.52
C GLN A 16 1.46 -6.96 -8.78
N LEU A 17 2.35 -6.64 -9.73
CA LEU A 17 2.61 -5.25 -10.12
C LEU A 17 1.39 -4.63 -10.79
N ALA A 18 0.74 -5.34 -11.71
CA ALA A 18 -0.47 -4.86 -12.39
C ALA A 18 -1.59 -4.58 -11.38
N PHE A 19 -1.76 -5.45 -10.38
CA PHE A 19 -2.73 -5.23 -9.30
C PHE A 19 -2.39 -4.01 -8.45
N ASN A 20 -1.11 -3.78 -8.14
CA ASN A 20 -0.68 -2.58 -7.43
C ASN A 20 -0.96 -1.31 -8.24
N GLN A 21 -0.63 -1.32 -9.54
CA GLN A 21 -0.88 -0.20 -10.44
C GLN A 21 -2.37 0.11 -10.58
N ALA A 22 -3.23 -0.91 -10.68
CA ALA A 22 -4.68 -0.75 -10.76
C ALA A 22 -5.32 -0.21 -9.46
N THR A 23 -4.57 -0.15 -8.36
CA THR A 23 -5.03 0.45 -7.08
C THR A 23 -4.67 1.94 -6.98
N VAL A 24 -3.77 2.46 -7.81
CA VAL A 24 -3.43 3.90 -7.82
C VAL A 24 -4.66 4.75 -8.17
N GLY A 25 -4.83 5.88 -7.47
CA GLY A 25 -5.96 6.78 -7.58
C GLY A 25 -7.19 6.39 -6.76
N LYS A 26 -7.17 5.21 -6.10
CA LYS A 26 -8.23 4.83 -5.16
C LYS A 26 -7.99 5.47 -3.79
N ARG A 27 -9.09 5.86 -3.15
CA ARG A 27 -9.14 6.18 -1.72
C ARG A 27 -9.55 4.94 -0.94
N THR A 28 -8.87 4.67 0.17
CA THR A 28 -9.20 3.54 1.02
C THR A 28 -8.77 3.74 2.47
N ARG A 29 -9.26 2.89 3.37
CA ARG A 29 -8.76 2.85 4.75
C ARG A 29 -7.60 1.87 4.86
N VAL A 30 -6.56 2.27 5.56
CA VAL A 30 -5.35 1.49 5.79
C VAL A 30 -5.20 1.22 7.28
N LEU A 31 -5.04 -0.06 7.64
CA LEU A 31 -4.68 -0.47 9.00
C LEU A 31 -3.18 -0.30 9.20
N ILE A 32 -2.75 0.54 10.14
CA ILE A 32 -1.33 0.68 10.48
C ILE A 32 -0.86 -0.55 11.28
N GLU A 33 0.20 -1.21 10.81
CA GLU A 33 0.71 -2.44 11.42
C GLU A 33 2.08 -2.27 12.07
N LYS A 34 2.94 -1.41 11.51
CA LYS A 34 4.34 -1.29 11.97
C LYS A 34 5.05 -0.02 11.48
N PRO A 35 6.19 0.34 12.09
CA PRO A 35 7.10 1.34 11.54
C PRO A 35 7.65 0.92 10.17
N GLY A 36 7.85 1.91 9.31
CA GLY A 36 8.48 1.76 8.00
C GLY A 36 10.01 1.79 8.05
N ARG A 37 10.63 1.78 6.87
CA ARG A 37 12.10 1.77 6.75
C ARG A 37 12.72 3.15 6.89
N LYS A 38 11.96 4.21 6.57
CA LYS A 38 12.42 5.60 6.64
C LYS A 38 11.94 6.26 7.95
N PRO A 39 12.67 7.25 8.49
CA PRO A 39 12.22 8.00 9.67
C PRO A 39 10.82 8.59 9.47
N GLY A 40 9.92 8.40 10.44
CA GLY A 40 8.53 8.87 10.38
C GLY A 40 7.60 8.08 9.44
N GLN A 41 8.12 7.10 8.71
CA GLN A 41 7.29 6.27 7.84
C GLN A 41 6.54 5.21 8.65
N LEU A 42 5.30 4.96 8.29
CA LEU A 42 4.49 3.83 8.78
C LEU A 42 4.15 2.90 7.62
N VAL A 43 3.90 1.64 7.94
CA VAL A 43 3.42 0.63 7.00
C VAL A 43 2.13 0.03 7.52
N GLY A 44 1.16 -0.07 6.62
CA GLY A 44 -0.13 -0.67 6.88
C GLY A 44 -0.65 -1.53 5.73
N LYS A 45 -1.89 -1.99 5.88
CA LYS A 45 -2.59 -2.83 4.89
C LYS A 45 -3.85 -2.15 4.38
N SER A 46 -3.99 -2.16 3.07
CA SER A 46 -5.27 -1.86 2.40
C SER A 46 -6.28 -3.00 2.62
N PRO A 47 -7.57 -2.82 2.26
CA PRO A 47 -8.58 -3.89 2.33
C PRO A 47 -8.26 -5.10 1.44
N TRP A 48 -7.37 -4.93 0.46
CA TRP A 48 -6.88 -5.99 -0.42
C TRP A 48 -5.54 -6.58 0.03
N LEU A 49 -5.12 -6.31 1.27
CA LEU A 49 -3.87 -6.79 1.87
C LEU A 49 -2.57 -6.33 1.17
N GLN A 50 -2.67 -5.39 0.23
CA GLN A 50 -1.51 -4.70 -0.35
C GLN A 50 -0.85 -3.85 0.75
N SER A 51 0.47 -3.97 0.89
CA SER A 51 1.25 -3.15 1.82
C SER A 51 1.24 -1.69 1.35
N VAL A 52 0.89 -0.76 2.22
CA VAL A 52 0.89 0.68 1.94
C VAL A 52 1.87 1.33 2.89
N HIS A 53 2.82 2.10 2.37
CA HIS A 53 3.64 2.97 3.20
C HIS A 53 3.08 4.39 3.15
N VAL A 54 3.05 5.04 4.32
CA VAL A 54 2.49 6.38 4.50
C VAL A 54 3.38 7.17 5.46
N TYR A 55 3.26 8.49 5.40
CA TYR A 55 3.72 9.39 6.44
C TYR A 55 2.47 9.97 7.12
N ALA A 56 2.27 9.61 8.38
CA ALA A 56 1.07 9.95 9.13
C ALA A 56 1.44 10.24 10.58
N ASP A 57 1.93 11.46 10.81
CA ASP A 57 2.33 11.90 12.14
C ASP A 57 1.16 11.81 13.11
N GLY A 58 1.38 11.15 14.25
CA GLY A 58 0.36 10.92 15.28
C GLY A 58 -0.45 9.64 15.12
N ALA A 59 -0.40 8.96 13.98
CA ALA A 59 -1.03 7.65 13.82
C ALA A 59 -0.24 6.55 14.57
N ARG A 60 -0.96 5.56 15.08
CA ARG A 60 -0.43 4.45 15.89
C ARG A 60 -0.72 3.12 15.23
N ILE A 61 0.04 2.10 15.60
CA ILE A 61 -0.26 0.71 15.22
C ILE A 61 -1.65 0.34 15.75
N GLY A 62 -2.48 -0.24 14.88
CA GLY A 62 -3.88 -0.55 15.14
C GLY A 62 -4.86 0.50 14.61
N ASP A 63 -4.39 1.70 14.25
CA ASP A 63 -5.27 2.73 13.71
C ASP A 63 -5.68 2.42 12.27
N MET A 64 -6.92 2.80 11.95
CA MET A 64 -7.48 2.74 10.60
C MET A 64 -7.56 4.16 10.03
N ILE A 65 -6.67 4.50 9.09
CA ILE A 65 -6.54 5.85 8.53
C ILE A 65 -7.04 5.93 7.08
N ASP A 66 -7.61 7.07 6.69
CA ASP A 66 -8.02 7.33 5.29
C ASP A 66 -6.84 7.79 4.44
N VAL A 67 -6.61 7.08 3.34
CA VAL A 67 -5.42 7.22 2.50
C VAL A 67 -5.81 7.27 1.03
N ASP A 68 -5.25 8.24 0.31
CA ASP A 68 -5.26 8.28 -1.14
C ASP A 68 -4.01 7.54 -1.65
N ILE A 69 -4.19 6.54 -2.53
CA ILE A 69 -3.08 5.77 -3.10
C ILE A 69 -2.48 6.54 -4.28
N VAL A 70 -1.26 7.05 -4.12
CA VAL A 70 -0.62 7.97 -5.07
C VAL A 70 0.38 7.30 -6.00
N SER A 71 0.98 6.18 -5.59
CA SER A 71 1.87 5.40 -6.48
C SER A 71 1.97 3.94 -6.07
N ALA A 72 2.51 3.13 -6.98
CA ALA A 72 2.66 1.69 -6.81
C ALA A 72 4.06 1.24 -7.24
N GLY A 73 4.68 0.41 -6.40
CA GLY A 73 5.88 -0.37 -6.73
C GLY A 73 5.57 -1.87 -6.76
N PRO A 74 6.59 -2.73 -6.99
CA PRO A 74 6.40 -4.17 -7.12
C PRO A 74 5.75 -4.85 -5.91
N ASN A 75 6.05 -4.37 -4.70
CA ASN A 75 5.66 -5.04 -3.45
C ASN A 75 4.82 -4.16 -2.52
N SER A 76 4.52 -2.93 -2.92
CA SER A 76 3.85 -1.97 -2.04
C SER A 76 3.27 -0.79 -2.80
N LEU A 77 2.32 -0.13 -2.18
CA LEU A 77 1.74 1.15 -2.56
C LEU A 77 2.36 2.27 -1.71
N ALA A 78 2.40 3.47 -2.27
CA ALA A 78 2.59 4.71 -1.51
C ALA A 78 1.23 5.37 -1.31
N GLY A 79 0.96 5.80 -0.09
CA GLY A 79 -0.27 6.49 0.26
C GLY A 79 0.00 7.82 0.94
N GLU A 80 -0.92 8.75 0.75
CA GLU A 80 -0.95 10.04 1.44
C GLU A 80 -2.24 10.15 2.25
N LEU A 81 -2.17 10.78 3.42
CA LEU A 81 -3.36 11.03 4.24
C LEU A 81 -4.37 11.86 3.44
N THR A 82 -5.63 11.43 3.46
CA THR A 82 -6.70 12.14 2.77
C THR A 82 -6.87 13.53 3.37
N THR A 83 -6.62 14.57 2.60
CA THR A 83 -6.91 15.96 2.99
C THR A 83 -8.33 16.33 2.61
N ARG A 84 -9.33 15.83 3.34
CA ARG A 84 -10.65 16.48 3.35
C ARG A 84 -11.15 16.60 4.78
N LYS A 85 -11.35 17.85 5.19
CA LYS A 85 -12.39 18.21 6.17
C LYS A 85 -13.70 17.61 5.67
N GLU A 86 -14.37 16.86 6.53
CA GLU A 86 -15.76 16.48 6.32
C GLU A 86 -16.53 17.75 5.93
N ALA A 87 -17.16 17.71 4.75
CA ALA A 87 -18.17 18.69 4.41
C ALA A 87 -19.43 18.28 5.17
N ALA A 88 -19.73 19.07 6.21
CA ALA A 88 -21.01 19.25 6.92
C ALA A 88 -21.83 18.00 7.29
#